data_AF-A0A2N1DXZ6-F1
#
_entry.id   AF-A0A2N1DXZ6-F1
#
_cell.length_a   1.000
_cell.length_b   1.000
_cell.length_c   1.000
_cell.angle_alpha   90.00
_cell.angle_beta   90.00
_cell.angle_gamma   90.00
#
_symmetry.space_group_name_H-M   'P 1'
#
loop_
_entity.id
_entity.type
_entity.pdbx_description
1 polymer ?
#
loop_
_entity_poly.entity_id
_entity_poly.type
_entity_poly.pdbx_seq_one_letter_code
_entity_poly.pdbx_strand_id
1 'polypeptide(L)' 'MSNVTRSRQALSLSRDINNILAELDSSIAKTIDAARSAVLPQGLIVAELHGHAHTHKPTSF' A
#
# COMPACT_ATOMS: atom_id res chain seq x y z
N MET A 1 -22.44 24.12 -12.27
CA MET A 1 -22.52 22.73 -11.75
C MET A 1 -22.06 21.74 -12.80
N SER A 2 -20.76 21.67 -13.10
CA SER A 2 -20.20 20.68 -14.04
C SER A 2 -18.74 20.40 -13.68
N ASN A 3 -18.47 19.68 -12.58
CA ASN A 3 -17.16 19.01 -12.44
C ASN A 3 -17.09 17.89 -11.40
N VAL A 4 -18.22 17.32 -10.96
CA VAL A 4 -18.19 16.20 -9.99
C VAL A 4 -18.33 14.84 -10.71
N THR A 5 -18.67 14.84 -12.00
CA THR A 5 -18.81 13.62 -12.81
C THR A 5 -17.48 13.06 -13.31
N ARG A 6 -16.37 13.82 -13.23
CA ARG A 6 -15.03 13.38 -13.66
C ARG A 6 -14.15 12.84 -12.52
N SER A 7 -14.75 12.38 -11.42
CA SER A 7 -14.05 11.59 -10.39
C SER A 7 -14.76 10.26 -10.09
N ARG A 8 -15.76 9.89 -10.89
CA ARG A 8 -16.32 8.53 -10.92
C ARG A 8 -15.91 7.73 -12.16
N GLN A 9 -15.05 8.31 -12.99
CA GLN A 9 -14.34 7.65 -14.09
C GLN A 9 -12.85 7.43 -13.76
N ALA A 10 -12.41 7.79 -12.56
CA ALA A 10 -11.13 7.33 -12.02
C ALA A 10 -11.36 5.90 -11.52
N LEU A 11 -11.26 4.95 -12.45
CA LEU A 11 -11.28 3.50 -12.27
C LEU A 11 -11.97 3.03 -10.98
N SER A 12 -13.26 2.66 -11.06
CA SER A 12 -13.74 1.61 -10.16
C SER A 12 -12.89 0.38 -10.47
N LEU A 13 -11.78 0.22 -9.74
CA LEU A 13 -10.97 -0.98 -9.78
C LEU A 13 -11.93 -2.15 -9.58
N SER A 14 -11.73 -3.25 -10.30
CA SER A 14 -12.58 -4.43 -10.14
C SER A 14 -12.70 -4.75 -8.65
N ARG A 15 -13.86 -5.27 -8.22
CA ARG A 15 -14.07 -5.70 -6.83
C ARG A 15 -12.91 -6.57 -6.34
N ASP A 16 -12.36 -7.41 -7.22
CA ASP A 16 -11.21 -8.27 -6.94
C ASP A 16 -9.94 -7.47 -6.66
N ILE A 17 -9.67 -6.42 -7.43
CA ILE A 17 -8.50 -5.55 -7.21
C ILE A 17 -8.64 -4.82 -5.87
N ASN A 18 -9.82 -4.30 -5.55
CA ASN A 18 -10.06 -3.66 -4.26
C ASN A 18 -9.89 -4.64 -3.08
N ASN A 19 -10.34 -5.88 -3.24
CA ASN A 19 -10.13 -6.92 -2.23
C ASN A 19 -8.64 -7.24 -2.05
N ILE A 20 -7.89 -7.39 -3.14
CA ILE A 20 -6.44 -7.63 -3.09
C ILE A 20 -5.71 -6.46 -2.40
N LEU A 21 -6.11 -5.22 -2.69
CA LEU A 21 -5.54 -4.04 -2.04
C LEU A 21 -5.85 -4.00 -0.54
N ALA A 22 -7.08 -4.33 -0.14
CA ALA A 22 -7.47 -4.40 1.26
C ALA A 22 -6.72 -5.51 2.03
N GLU A 23 -6.53 -6.67 1.40
CA GLU A 23 -5.73 -7.77 1.97
C GLU A 23 -4.25 -7.38 2.12
N LEU A 24 -3.69 -6.70 1.11
CA LEU A 24 -2.33 -6.18 1.17
C LEU A 24 -2.15 -5.18 2.32
N ASP A 25 -3.05 -4.20 2.43
CA ASP A 25 -3.03 -3.18 3.49
C ASP A 25 -3.12 -3.82 4.89
N SER A 26 -4.07 -4.75 5.06
CA SER A 26 -4.24 -5.51 6.31
C SER A 26 -2.99 -6.32 6.67
N SER A 27 -2.33 -6.94 5.70
CA SER A 27 -1.10 -7.70 5.93
C SER A 27 0.08 -6.81 6.34
N ILE A 28 0.22 -5.63 5.70
CA ILE A 28 1.23 -4.64 6.06
C ILE A 28 0.99 -4.12 7.47
N ALA A 29 -0.25 -3.76 7.81
CA ALA A 29 -0.61 -3.28 9.14
C ALA A 29 -0.27 -4.30 10.25
N LYS A 30 -0.66 -5.57 10.05
CA LYS A 30 -0.34 -6.67 11.00
C LYS A 30 1.16 -6.85 11.17
N THR A 31 1.92 -6.77 10.08
CA THR A 31 3.38 -6.91 10.11
C THR A 31 4.02 -5.74 10.88
N ILE A 32 3.54 -4.51 10.69
CA ILE A 32 3.98 -3.34 11.44
C ILE A 32 3.66 -3.48 12.93
N ASP A 33 2.47 -3.97 13.28
CA ASP A 33 2.07 -4.17 14.68
C ASP A 33 2.93 -5.25 15.36
N ALA A 34 3.21 -6.36 14.66
CA ALA A 34 4.13 -7.38 15.15
C ALA A 34 5.55 -6.83 15.35
N ALA A 35 6.05 -6.05 14.39
CA ALA A 35 7.36 -5.38 14.47
C ALA A 35 7.43 -4.41 15.66
N ARG A 36 6.35 -3.65 15.89
CA ARG A 36 6.24 -2.74 17.04
C ARG A 36 6.20 -3.51 18.36
N SER A 37 5.49 -4.64 18.42
CA SER A 37 5.46 -5.50 19.60
C SER A 37 6.83 -6.13 19.88
N ALA A 38 7.66 -6.32 18.86
CA ALA A 38 9.06 -6.72 18.98
C ALA A 38 10.01 -5.55 19.31
N VAL A 39 9.48 -4.35 19.56
CA VAL A 39 10.25 -3.13 19.90
C VAL A 39 11.23 -2.73 18.79
N LEU A 40 10.91 -3.04 17.53
CA LEU A 40 11.72 -2.56 16.40
C LEU A 40 11.60 -1.02 16.30
N PRO A 41 12.73 -0.31 16.11
CA PRO A 41 12.70 1.13 15.89
C PRO A 41 11.86 1.49 14.65
N GLN A 42 11.03 2.53 14.74
CA GLN A 42 10.19 2.98 13.62
C GLN A 42 10.99 3.25 12.35
N GLY A 43 12.21 3.80 12.49
CA GLY A 43 13.10 4.04 11.35
C GLY A 43 13.50 2.77 10.59
N LEU A 44 13.63 1.64 11.29
CA LEU A 44 13.99 0.36 10.69
C LEU A 44 12.78 -0.27 9.98
N ILE A 45 11.58 -0.17 10.57
CA ILE A 45 10.33 -0.61 9.93
C ILE A 45 10.10 0.16 8.63
N VAL A 46 10.29 1.49 8.65
CA VAL A 46 10.12 2.34 7.47
C VAL A 46 11.19 2.04 6.40
N ALA A 47 12.45 1.83 6.81
CA ALA A 47 13.53 1.50 5.88
C ALA A 47 13.27 0.18 5.13
N GLU A 48 12.79 -0.85 5.83
CA GLU A 48 12.49 -2.15 5.22
C GLU A 48 11.33 -2.08 4.23
N LEU A 49 10.23 -1.42 4.61
CA LEU A 49 9.09 -1.20 3.71
C LEU A 49 9.48 -0.36 2.48
N HIS A 50 10.32 0.65 2.69
CA HIS A 50 10.85 1.47 1.60
C HIS A 50 11.75 0.66 0.66
N GLY A 51 12.62 -0.19 1.21
CA GLY A 51 13.47 -1.09 0.45
C GLY A 51 12.66 -2.04 -0.43
N HIS A 52 11.65 -2.70 0.14
CA HIS A 52 10.73 -3.56 -0.60
C HIS A 52 9.98 -2.80 -1.70
N ALA A 53 9.46 -1.60 -1.44
CA ALA A 53 8.79 -0.81 -2.47
C ALA A 53 9.75 -0.37 -3.58
N HIS A 54 11.00 -0.06 -3.23
CA HIS A 54 12.02 0.36 -4.18
C HIS A 54 12.47 -0.76 -5.13
N THR A 55 12.63 -2.00 -4.63
CA THR A 55 12.99 -3.16 -5.46
C THR A 55 11.87 -3.56 -6.43
N HIS A 56 10.62 -3.24 -6.11
CA HIS A 56 9.46 -3.50 -6.96
C HIS A 56 9.15 -2.36 -7.94
N LYS A 57 9.99 -1.32 -7.98
CA LYS A 57 9.86 -0.30 -9.02
C LYS A 57 10.22 -0.96 -10.37
N PRO A 58 9.32 -1.04 -11.35
CA PRO A 58 9.69 -1.51 -12.68
C PRO A 58 10.78 -0.57 -13.20
N THR A 59 11.98 -1.10 -13.41
CA THR A 59 13.06 -0.41 -14.12
C THR A 59 12.57 -0.15 -15.53
N SER A 60 12.14 1.08 -15.80
CA SER A 60 11.80 1.52 -17.14
C SER A 60 13.08 1.58 -17.98
N PHE A 61 13.15 0.81 -19.06
CA PHE A 61 13.98 1.10 -20.24
C PHE A 61 13.09 1.69 -21.32
#